data_AF-A0A9E2RY89-F1
#
_entry.id   AF-A0A9E2RY89-F1
#
_cell.length_a   1.000
_cell.length_b   1.000
_cell.length_c   1.000
_cell.angle_alpha   90.00
_cell.angle_beta   90.00
_cell.angle_gamma   90.00
#
_symmetry.space_group_name_H-M   'P 1'
#
loop_
_entity.id
_entity.type
_entity.pdbx_description
1 polymer ?
#
loop_
_entity_poly.entity_id
_entity_poly.type
_entity_poly.pdbx_seq_one_letter_code
_entity_poly.pdbx_strand_id
1 'polypeptide(L)'
;MSERETWQSFLNKWQTWWPEWAVAEAFIPEPQRELARAWLALRGEWADAAWAGQDPTPGAAKLGWWVEELQGWSQGAHRHPLGGLLQSKPVAWSTLAARLPALGSSRTLEGDLASAVRSLNTVAQGLTETAAVLFEGTPAEPQDVAITLLAERALRQPPSGVQGELSARGLLEQPRLPGGTRPERIHAALLRWRLQRRVANQEGATPRWRALWASWQAARG
;
A
#
# COMPACT_ATOMS: atom_id res chain seq x y z
N MET A 1 -3.08 25.44 -12.87
CA MET A 1 -2.25 24.41 -12.21
C MET A 1 -1.74 23.49 -13.30
N SER A 2 -0.41 23.37 -13.45
CA SER A 2 0.19 22.50 -14.47
C SER A 2 0.00 21.01 -14.13
N GLU A 3 0.11 20.13 -15.12
CA GLU A 3 0.05 18.68 -14.91
C GLU A 3 1.09 18.19 -13.88
N ARG A 4 2.28 18.79 -13.92
CA ARG A 4 3.37 18.54 -12.96
C ARG A 4 3.03 18.99 -11.53
N GLU A 5 2.34 20.12 -11.36
CA GLU A 5 1.87 20.58 -10.04
C GLU A 5 0.81 19.63 -9.48
N THR A 6 -0.14 19.20 -10.31
CA THR A 6 -1.17 18.23 -9.91
C THR A 6 -0.54 16.91 -9.51
N TRP A 7 0.40 16.39 -10.31
CA TRP A 7 1.22 15.22 -9.99
C TRP A 7 1.87 15.30 -8.60
N GLN A 8 2.60 16.40 -8.35
CA GLN A 8 3.31 16.61 -7.08
C GLN A 8 2.34 16.68 -5.89
N SER A 9 1.12 17.20 -6.08
CA SER A 9 0.13 17.26 -5.00
C SER A 9 -0.28 15.86 -4.49
N PHE A 10 -0.41 14.87 -5.38
CA PHE A 10 -0.69 13.48 -4.98
C PHE A 10 0.49 12.83 -4.26
N LEU A 11 1.71 13.05 -4.74
CA LEU A 11 2.91 12.57 -4.04
C LEU A 11 3.02 13.19 -2.65
N ASN A 12 2.81 14.51 -2.54
CA ASN A 12 2.84 15.23 -1.28
C ASN A 12 1.74 14.79 -0.32
N LYS A 13 0.54 14.51 -0.81
CA LYS A 13 -0.55 13.94 0.00
C LYS A 13 -0.11 12.61 0.62
N TRP A 14 0.41 11.70 -0.19
CA TRP A 14 0.89 10.40 0.31
C TRP A 14 2.07 10.55 1.28
N GLN A 15 3.04 11.41 0.96
CA GLN A 15 4.19 11.73 1.82
C GLN A 15 3.75 12.36 3.16
N THR A 16 2.68 13.16 3.17
CA THR A 16 2.09 13.72 4.40
C THR A 16 1.48 12.62 5.25
N TRP A 17 0.88 11.62 4.62
CA TRP A 17 0.43 10.43 5.35
C TRP A 17 1.60 9.55 5.80
N TRP A 18 2.75 9.57 5.12
CA TRP A 18 3.98 8.82 5.46
C TRP A 18 5.23 9.72 5.62
N PRO A 19 5.28 10.61 6.63
CA PRO A 19 6.43 11.49 6.87
C PRO A 19 7.76 10.74 7.03
N GLU A 20 7.72 9.51 7.52
CA GLU A 20 8.88 8.63 7.67
C GLU A 20 9.54 8.30 6.34
N TRP A 21 8.78 8.34 5.24
CA TRP A 21 9.31 8.06 3.91
C TRP A 21 10.40 9.04 3.49
N ALA A 22 10.41 10.27 4.02
CA ALA A 22 11.44 11.27 3.74
C ALA A 22 12.84 10.81 4.17
N VAL A 23 12.92 9.87 5.12
CA VAL A 23 14.18 9.22 5.53
C VAL A 23 14.33 7.87 4.85
N ALA A 24 13.23 7.13 4.70
CA ALA A 24 13.24 5.79 4.16
C ALA A 24 13.67 5.73 2.68
N GLU A 25 13.32 6.75 1.89
CA GLU A 25 13.64 6.83 0.47
C GLU A 25 15.16 6.84 0.20
N ALA A 26 15.98 7.24 1.17
CA ALA A 26 17.44 7.19 1.07
C ALA A 26 17.97 5.76 0.78
N PHE A 27 17.23 4.72 1.19
CA PHE A 27 17.59 3.32 0.96
C PHE A 27 17.13 2.77 -0.40
N ILE A 28 16.32 3.53 -1.15
CA ILE A 28 15.96 3.21 -2.52
C ILE A 28 17.04 3.73 -3.48
N PRO A 29 17.47 2.95 -4.49
CA PRO A 29 18.38 3.43 -5.52
C PRO A 29 17.83 4.71 -6.17
N GLU A 30 18.67 5.73 -6.36
CA GLU A 30 18.24 7.04 -6.83
C GLU A 30 17.36 7.01 -8.09
N PRO A 31 17.68 6.21 -9.13
CA PRO A 31 16.83 6.12 -10.33
C PRO A 31 15.42 5.57 -10.08
N GLN A 32 15.20 4.85 -8.97
CA GLN A 32 13.93 4.21 -8.65
C GLN A 32 13.08 5.03 -7.66
N ARG A 33 13.62 6.10 -7.06
CA ARG A 33 12.98 6.87 -5.99
C ARG A 33 11.65 7.50 -6.41
N GLU A 34 11.63 8.17 -7.55
CA GLU A 34 10.40 8.78 -8.07
C GLU A 34 9.34 7.72 -8.42
N LEU A 35 9.77 6.60 -9.04
CA LEU A 35 8.88 5.47 -9.33
C LEU A 35 8.30 4.84 -8.06
N ALA A 36 9.11 4.70 -7.01
CA ALA A 36 8.67 4.19 -5.72
C ALA A 36 7.62 5.10 -5.07
N ARG A 37 7.85 6.42 -5.09
CA ARG A 37 6.86 7.39 -4.59
C ARG A 37 5.56 7.33 -5.39
N ALA A 38 5.63 7.28 -6.72
CA ALA A 38 4.45 7.19 -7.57
C ALA A 38 3.65 5.91 -7.30
N TRP A 39 4.33 4.76 -7.23
CA TRP A 39 3.73 3.46 -6.96
C TRP A 39 3.04 3.43 -5.59
N LEU A 40 3.71 3.91 -4.55
CA LEU A 40 3.15 3.90 -3.20
C LEU A 40 2.03 4.94 -3.04
N ALA A 41 2.12 6.10 -3.72
CA ALA A 41 1.03 7.07 -3.78
C ALA A 41 -0.22 6.48 -4.44
N LEU A 42 -0.06 5.75 -5.55
CA LEU A 42 -1.15 5.04 -6.23
C LEU A 42 -1.82 4.02 -5.29
N ARG A 43 -1.03 3.19 -4.60
CA ARG A 43 -1.55 2.26 -3.59
C ARG A 43 -2.24 2.98 -2.44
N GLY A 44 -1.71 4.13 -2.01
CA GLY A 44 -2.32 4.98 -1.00
C GLY A 44 -3.70 5.48 -1.41
N GLU A 45 -3.89 5.86 -2.67
CA GLU A 45 -5.20 6.26 -3.21
C GLU A 45 -6.21 5.11 -3.20
N TRP A 46 -5.78 3.88 -3.51
CA TRP A 46 -6.64 2.70 -3.42
C TRP A 46 -7.00 2.34 -1.98
N ALA A 47 -6.03 2.40 -1.07
CA ALA A 47 -6.25 2.14 0.34
C ALA A 47 -7.16 3.22 0.98
N ASP A 48 -7.02 4.48 0.59
CA ASP A 48 -7.97 5.55 0.95
C ASP A 48 -9.38 5.22 0.45
N ALA A 49 -9.51 4.86 -0.83
CA ALA A 49 -10.80 4.54 -1.43
C ALA A 49 -11.45 3.30 -0.78
N ALA A 50 -10.66 2.29 -0.40
CA ALA A 50 -11.16 1.08 0.25
C ALA A 50 -11.57 1.30 1.71
N TRP A 51 -10.75 2.03 2.48
CA TRP A 51 -10.79 1.94 3.94
C TRP A 51 -10.98 3.27 4.67
N ALA A 52 -10.85 4.43 4.02
CA ALA A 52 -11.09 5.71 4.67
C ALA A 52 -12.59 6.00 4.84
N GLY A 53 -12.90 7.03 5.63
CA GLY A 53 -14.28 7.48 5.88
C GLY A 53 -15.11 6.51 6.75
N GLN A 54 -16.30 6.95 7.14
CA GLN A 54 -17.28 6.08 7.83
C GLN A 54 -18.19 5.38 6.81
N ASP A 55 -18.77 6.15 5.90
CA ASP A 55 -19.60 5.65 4.78
C ASP A 55 -18.72 5.01 3.68
N PRO A 56 -18.94 3.72 3.33
CA PRO A 56 -18.21 3.05 2.26
C PRO A 56 -18.56 3.54 0.84
N THR A 57 -19.72 4.17 0.63
CA THR A 57 -20.28 4.44 -0.70
C THR A 57 -19.39 5.31 -1.58
N PRO A 58 -18.85 6.46 -1.11
CA PRO A 58 -17.95 7.28 -1.92
C PRO A 58 -16.65 6.55 -2.27
N GLY A 59 -16.15 5.75 -1.34
CA GLY A 59 -14.95 4.93 -1.50
C GLY A 59 -15.13 3.85 -2.58
N ALA A 60 -16.27 3.16 -2.57
CA ALA A 60 -16.62 2.16 -3.58
C ALA A 60 -16.70 2.76 -4.99
N ALA A 61 -17.35 3.92 -5.14
CA ALA A 61 -17.40 4.63 -6.42
C ALA A 61 -15.99 5.02 -6.90
N LYS A 62 -15.13 5.50 -5.99
CA LYS A 62 -13.74 5.86 -6.29
C LYS A 62 -12.89 4.65 -6.68
N LEU A 63 -13.08 3.50 -6.03
CA LEU A 63 -12.42 2.25 -6.44
C LEU A 63 -12.88 1.80 -7.83
N GLY A 64 -14.18 1.90 -8.14
CA GLY A 64 -14.69 1.62 -9.49
C GLY A 64 -14.04 2.51 -10.56
N TRP A 65 -13.92 3.81 -10.27
CA TRP A 65 -13.21 4.74 -11.15
C TRP A 65 -11.73 4.35 -11.35
N TRP A 66 -11.04 3.90 -10.30
CA TRP A 66 -9.66 3.40 -10.40
C TRP A 66 -9.56 2.13 -11.25
N VAL A 67 -10.55 1.23 -11.19
CA VAL A 67 -10.60 0.05 -12.06
C VAL A 67 -10.65 0.48 -13.53
N GLU A 68 -11.54 1.42 -13.88
CA GLU A 68 -11.63 1.96 -15.24
C GLU A 68 -10.34 2.67 -15.66
N GLU A 69 -9.71 3.42 -14.75
CA GLU A 69 -8.46 4.12 -15.00
C GLU A 69 -7.31 3.15 -15.36
N LEU A 70 -7.14 2.07 -14.59
CA LEU A 70 -6.12 1.05 -14.86
C LEU A 70 -6.41 0.23 -16.13
N GLN A 71 -7.69 0.03 -16.45
CA GLN A 71 -8.07 -0.54 -17.74
C GLN A 71 -7.66 0.39 -18.90
N GLY A 72 -7.88 1.70 -18.76
CA GLY A 72 -7.42 2.71 -19.71
C GLY A 72 -5.89 2.72 -19.88
N TRP A 73 -5.15 2.54 -18.78
CA TRP A 73 -3.67 2.50 -18.82
C TRP A 73 -3.15 1.37 -19.72
N SER A 74 -3.85 0.23 -19.73
CA SER A 74 -3.54 -0.91 -20.61
C SER A 74 -3.72 -0.60 -22.09
N GLN A 75 -4.44 0.47 -22.42
CA GLN A 75 -4.74 0.92 -23.78
C GLN A 75 -3.93 2.17 -24.19
N GLY A 76 -2.96 2.59 -23.37
CA GLY A 76 -2.17 3.79 -23.68
C GLY A 76 -2.79 5.10 -23.18
N ALA A 77 -3.94 5.06 -22.50
CA ALA A 77 -4.63 6.25 -22.03
C ALA A 77 -4.51 6.41 -20.52
N HIS A 78 -4.33 7.64 -20.03
CA HIS A 78 -4.45 7.96 -18.61
C HIS A 78 -5.16 9.29 -18.42
N ARG A 79 -6.01 9.37 -17.40
CA ARG A 79 -6.67 10.62 -16.96
C ARG A 79 -6.12 11.07 -15.61
N HIS A 80 -5.70 10.12 -14.78
CA HIS A 80 -5.06 10.43 -13.51
C HIS A 80 -3.63 10.91 -13.75
N PRO A 81 -3.17 11.97 -13.05
CA PRO A 81 -1.79 12.42 -13.13
C PRO A 81 -0.78 11.30 -12.86
N LEU A 82 -1.03 10.44 -11.85
CA LEU A 82 -0.18 9.28 -11.54
C LEU A 82 0.13 8.35 -12.74
N GLY A 83 -0.70 8.38 -13.79
CA GLY A 83 -0.45 7.66 -15.03
C GLY A 83 0.77 8.16 -15.79
N GLY A 84 1.15 9.45 -15.70
CA GLY A 84 2.24 10.03 -16.50
C GLY A 84 3.59 9.32 -16.35
N LEU A 85 3.88 8.72 -15.19
CA LEU A 85 5.07 7.88 -14.98
C LEU A 85 4.77 6.39 -14.99
N LEU A 86 3.62 5.97 -14.44
CA LEU A 86 3.32 4.56 -14.21
C LEU A 86 2.75 3.86 -15.44
N GLN A 87 1.89 4.52 -16.22
CA GLN A 87 1.15 3.90 -17.31
C GLN A 87 2.07 3.24 -18.34
N SER A 88 3.19 3.89 -18.67
CA SER A 88 4.17 3.42 -19.67
C SER A 88 5.00 2.20 -19.21
N LYS A 89 4.89 1.79 -17.94
CA LYS A 89 5.62 0.63 -17.43
C LYS A 89 4.99 -0.67 -17.93
N PRO A 90 5.79 -1.73 -18.16
CA PRO A 90 5.33 -3.00 -18.75
C PRO A 90 4.56 -3.88 -17.75
N VAL A 91 3.60 -3.28 -17.04
CA VAL A 91 2.76 -3.92 -16.04
C VAL A 91 1.45 -4.35 -16.70
N ALA A 92 0.94 -5.51 -16.30
CA ALA A 92 -0.40 -5.96 -16.69
C ALA A 92 -1.50 -5.19 -15.93
N TRP A 93 -1.66 -3.89 -16.26
CA TRP A 93 -2.57 -2.99 -15.54
C TRP A 93 -4.03 -3.48 -15.52
N SER A 94 -4.50 -4.11 -16.60
CA SER A 94 -5.84 -4.69 -16.70
C SER A 94 -6.05 -5.85 -15.72
N THR A 95 -5.04 -6.69 -15.53
CA THR A 95 -5.07 -7.78 -14.54
C THR A 95 -5.13 -7.23 -13.13
N LEU A 96 -4.35 -6.19 -12.82
CA LEU A 96 -4.41 -5.52 -11.52
C LEU A 96 -5.77 -4.85 -11.29
N ALA A 97 -6.32 -4.19 -12.31
CA ALA A 97 -7.64 -3.57 -12.28
C ALA A 97 -8.74 -4.57 -11.90
N ALA A 98 -8.75 -5.75 -12.52
CA ALA A 98 -9.73 -6.79 -12.26
C ALA A 98 -9.67 -7.33 -10.81
N ARG A 99 -8.51 -7.23 -10.15
CA ARG A 99 -8.28 -7.71 -8.79
C ARG A 99 -8.58 -6.64 -7.72
N LEU A 100 -8.55 -5.37 -8.09
CA LEU A 100 -8.70 -4.23 -7.17
C LEU A 100 -9.98 -4.23 -6.32
N PRO A 101 -11.16 -4.68 -6.81
CA PRO A 101 -12.38 -4.71 -6.00
C PRO A 101 -12.26 -5.49 -4.69
N ALA A 102 -11.36 -6.48 -4.60
CA ALA A 102 -11.11 -7.24 -3.38
C ALA A 102 -10.64 -6.35 -2.20
N LEU A 103 -9.97 -5.22 -2.47
CA LEU A 103 -9.63 -4.25 -1.42
C LEU A 103 -10.88 -3.63 -0.80
N GLY A 104 -11.86 -3.26 -1.63
CA GLY A 104 -13.13 -2.71 -1.15
C GLY A 104 -13.90 -3.71 -0.29
N SER A 105 -13.98 -4.96 -0.74
CA SER A 105 -14.62 -6.05 0.02
C SER A 105 -13.95 -6.31 1.38
N SER A 106 -12.64 -6.11 1.49
CA SER A 106 -11.90 -6.28 2.75
C SER A 106 -12.19 -5.21 3.81
N ARG A 107 -12.97 -4.17 3.50
CA ARG A 107 -13.34 -3.12 4.45
C ARG A 107 -14.01 -3.70 5.70
N THR A 108 -14.87 -4.69 5.53
CA THR A 108 -15.46 -5.47 6.62
C THR A 108 -14.78 -6.83 6.64
N LEU A 109 -14.29 -7.25 7.80
CA LEU A 109 -13.69 -8.56 7.95
C LEU A 109 -14.71 -9.53 8.54
N GLU A 110 -14.85 -10.68 7.89
CA GLU A 110 -15.69 -11.78 8.34
C GLU A 110 -14.82 -13.03 8.52
N GLY A 111 -15.00 -13.72 9.65
CA GLY A 111 -14.29 -14.96 9.97
C GLY A 111 -12.89 -14.74 10.57
N ASP A 112 -12.01 -15.70 10.31
CA ASP A 112 -10.67 -15.79 10.87
C ASP A 112 -9.60 -15.14 9.96
N LEU A 113 -8.35 -15.12 10.45
CA LEU A 113 -7.21 -14.62 9.69
C LEU A 113 -7.05 -15.33 8.35
N ALA A 114 -7.22 -16.65 8.32
CA ALA A 114 -7.05 -17.43 7.09
C ALA A 114 -8.09 -17.03 6.03
N SER A 115 -9.34 -16.79 6.43
CA SER A 115 -10.41 -16.28 5.56
C SER A 115 -10.09 -14.88 5.02
N ALA A 116 -9.65 -13.97 5.89
CA ALA A 116 -9.27 -12.62 5.50
C ALA A 116 -8.07 -12.58 4.54
N VAL A 117 -7.08 -13.46 4.75
CA VAL A 117 -5.94 -13.62 3.85
C VAL A 117 -6.41 -14.15 2.48
N ARG A 118 -7.27 -15.18 2.47
CA ARG A 118 -7.82 -15.73 1.21
C ARG A 118 -8.59 -14.69 0.41
N SER A 119 -9.39 -13.85 1.06
CA SER A 119 -10.18 -12.81 0.37
C SER A 119 -9.31 -11.73 -0.28
N LEU A 120 -8.11 -11.48 0.26
CA LEU A 120 -7.14 -10.52 -0.26
C LEU A 120 -6.09 -11.15 -1.20
N ASN A 121 -6.02 -12.48 -1.31
CA ASN A 121 -4.93 -13.16 -1.99
C ASN A 121 -4.79 -12.75 -3.48
N THR A 122 -5.91 -12.57 -4.18
CA THR A 122 -5.91 -12.20 -5.60
C THR A 122 -5.32 -10.81 -5.82
N VAL A 123 -5.72 -9.81 -5.01
CA VAL A 123 -5.15 -8.46 -5.11
C VAL A 123 -3.71 -8.43 -4.60
N ALA A 124 -3.37 -9.16 -3.55
CA ALA A 124 -2.01 -9.27 -3.05
C ALA A 124 -1.05 -9.85 -4.11
N GLN A 125 -1.50 -10.86 -4.85
CA GLN A 125 -0.79 -11.39 -6.01
C GLN A 125 -0.59 -10.32 -7.10
N GLY A 126 -1.63 -9.54 -7.45
CA GLY A 126 -1.49 -8.47 -8.43
C GLY A 126 -0.50 -7.38 -8.00
N LEU A 127 -0.52 -6.99 -6.73
CA LEU A 127 0.40 -5.98 -6.17
C LEU A 127 1.85 -6.47 -6.18
N THR A 128 2.09 -7.72 -5.77
CA THR A 128 3.45 -8.27 -5.67
C THR A 128 4.08 -8.49 -7.05
N GLU A 129 3.30 -9.00 -8.02
CA GLU A 129 3.71 -9.15 -9.42
C GLU A 129 4.02 -7.78 -10.05
N THR A 130 3.16 -6.79 -9.81
CA THR A 130 3.35 -5.43 -10.31
C THR A 130 4.61 -4.80 -9.73
N ALA A 131 4.81 -4.89 -8.40
CA ALA A 131 6.01 -4.36 -7.76
C ALA A 131 7.28 -5.03 -8.29
N ALA A 132 7.28 -6.35 -8.49
CA ALA A 132 8.39 -7.09 -9.07
C ALA A 132 8.80 -6.55 -10.45
N VAL A 133 7.81 -6.28 -11.32
CA VAL A 133 8.04 -5.67 -12.65
C VAL A 133 8.57 -4.24 -12.53
N LEU A 134 7.98 -3.41 -11.66
CA LEU A 134 8.36 -1.99 -11.53
C LEU A 134 9.78 -1.79 -11.01
N PHE A 135 10.27 -2.69 -10.14
CA PHE A 135 11.56 -2.54 -9.47
C PHE A 135 12.57 -3.63 -9.80
N GLU A 136 12.32 -4.41 -10.87
CA GLU A 136 13.21 -5.48 -11.36
C GLU A 136 13.62 -6.44 -10.22
N GLY A 137 12.65 -6.84 -9.40
CA GLY A 137 12.87 -7.64 -8.20
C GLY A 137 12.04 -8.92 -8.18
N THR A 138 12.22 -9.72 -7.12
CA THR A 138 11.41 -10.93 -6.90
C THR A 138 10.08 -10.55 -6.24
N PRO A 139 8.94 -11.11 -6.69
CA PRO A 139 7.68 -10.93 -5.98
C PRO A 139 7.79 -11.53 -4.56
N ALA A 140 7.16 -10.87 -3.59
CA ALA A 140 6.87 -11.47 -2.28
C ALA A 140 5.75 -12.52 -2.40
N GLU A 141 5.68 -13.40 -1.41
CA GLU A 141 4.54 -14.30 -1.23
C GLU A 141 3.23 -13.51 -1.06
N PRO A 142 2.18 -13.81 -1.85
CA PRO A 142 0.91 -13.09 -1.78
C PRO A 142 0.26 -13.09 -0.39
N GLN A 143 0.43 -14.18 0.38
CA GLN A 143 -0.07 -14.27 1.75
C GLN A 143 0.56 -13.22 2.67
N ASP A 144 1.87 -12.98 2.57
CA ASP A 144 2.56 -11.98 3.40
C ASP A 144 2.15 -10.54 3.02
N VAL A 145 1.91 -10.33 1.71
CA VAL A 145 1.37 -9.05 1.22
C VAL A 145 -0.07 -8.85 1.70
N ALA A 146 -0.90 -9.90 1.72
CA ALA A 146 -2.25 -9.83 2.28
C ALA A 146 -2.26 -9.46 3.77
N ILE A 147 -1.36 -10.04 4.58
CA ILE A 147 -1.17 -9.65 6.00
C ILE A 147 -0.77 -8.17 6.12
N THR A 148 0.11 -7.69 5.22
CA THR A 148 0.50 -6.28 5.17
C THR A 148 -0.70 -5.38 4.83
N LEU A 149 -1.57 -5.79 3.91
CA LEU A 149 -2.81 -5.05 3.60
C LEU A 149 -3.78 -5.01 4.80
N LEU A 150 -3.92 -6.12 5.53
CA LEU A 150 -4.73 -6.16 6.76
C LEU A 150 -4.18 -5.21 7.84
N ALA A 151 -2.86 -5.13 7.98
CA ALA A 151 -2.20 -4.18 8.87
C ALA A 151 -2.44 -2.72 8.45
N GLU A 152 -2.42 -2.42 7.15
CA GLU A 152 -2.71 -1.08 6.63
C GLU A 152 -4.16 -0.68 6.84
N ARG A 153 -5.10 -1.60 6.56
CA ARG A 153 -6.51 -1.44 6.90
C ARG A 153 -6.68 -1.14 8.40
N ALA A 154 -6.04 -1.91 9.27
CA ALA A 154 -6.13 -1.74 10.71
C ALA A 154 -5.60 -0.38 11.19
N LEU A 155 -4.66 0.25 10.47
CA LEU A 155 -4.20 1.61 10.76
C LEU A 155 -5.17 2.69 10.31
N ARG A 156 -5.88 2.49 9.20
CA ARG A 156 -6.75 3.50 8.58
C ARG A 156 -8.15 3.52 9.17
N GLN A 157 -8.64 2.37 9.57
CA GLN A 157 -9.95 2.28 10.21
C GLN A 157 -9.87 2.61 11.70
N PRO A 158 -10.95 3.14 12.30
CA PRO A 158 -11.04 3.26 13.75
C PRO A 158 -10.86 1.88 14.41
N PRO A 159 -10.46 1.82 15.69
CA PRO A 159 -10.43 0.57 16.43
C PRO A 159 -11.81 -0.08 16.33
N SER A 160 -11.91 -1.14 15.55
CA SER A 160 -13.12 -1.93 15.41
C SER A 160 -13.10 -3.01 16.48
N GLY A 161 -14.25 -3.56 16.85
CA GLY A 161 -14.36 -4.72 17.74
C GLY A 161 -13.75 -6.01 17.18
N VAL A 162 -12.81 -5.92 16.21
CA VAL A 162 -12.04 -7.02 15.65
C VAL A 162 -11.07 -7.53 16.72
N GLN A 163 -11.21 -8.80 17.07
CA GLN A 163 -10.45 -9.46 18.12
C GLN A 163 -9.51 -10.54 17.54
N GLY A 164 -8.68 -11.14 18.41
CA GLY A 164 -7.80 -12.25 18.04
C GLY A 164 -6.75 -11.86 17.00
N GLU A 165 -6.46 -12.78 16.08
CA GLU A 165 -5.40 -12.66 15.08
C GLU A 165 -5.58 -11.48 14.11
N LEU A 166 -6.83 -11.05 13.88
CA LEU A 166 -7.14 -9.91 13.02
C LEU A 166 -7.06 -8.56 13.74
N SER A 167 -6.92 -8.56 15.07
CA SER A 167 -6.68 -7.33 15.82
C SER A 167 -5.31 -6.74 15.47
N ALA A 168 -5.12 -5.45 15.75
CA ALA A 168 -3.83 -4.80 15.54
C ALA A 168 -2.68 -5.52 16.28
N ARG A 169 -2.95 -6.14 17.44
CA ARG A 169 -1.96 -6.95 18.17
C ARG A 169 -1.72 -8.30 17.49
N GLY A 170 -2.77 -8.99 17.08
CA GLY A 170 -2.65 -10.29 16.38
C GLY A 170 -1.89 -10.17 15.05
N LEU A 171 -2.10 -9.09 14.31
CA LEU A 171 -1.35 -8.79 13.08
C LEU A 171 0.14 -8.51 13.34
N LEU A 172 0.49 -8.02 14.54
CA LEU A 172 1.90 -7.85 14.97
C LEU A 172 2.56 -9.16 15.41
N GLU A 173 1.79 -10.22 15.65
CA GLU A 173 2.33 -11.55 15.93
C GLU A 173 2.66 -12.31 14.62
N GLN A 174 2.04 -11.91 13.50
CA GLN A 174 2.33 -12.46 12.19
C GLN A 174 3.77 -12.15 11.73
N PRO A 175 4.38 -13.01 10.89
CA PRO A 175 5.71 -12.77 10.34
C PRO A 175 5.85 -11.41 9.68
N ARG A 176 7.08 -10.87 9.70
CA ARG A 176 7.41 -9.69 8.88
C ARG A 176 7.51 -10.14 7.43
N LEU A 177 7.14 -9.25 6.50
CA LEU A 177 7.29 -9.49 5.06
C LEU A 177 8.74 -9.92 4.75
N PRO A 178 8.99 -11.20 4.41
CA PRO A 178 10.34 -11.74 4.32
C PRO A 178 10.98 -11.46 2.96
N GLY A 179 10.17 -11.27 1.91
CA GLY A 179 10.61 -11.06 0.54
C GLY A 179 9.95 -9.85 -0.14
N GLY A 180 9.97 -9.81 -1.47
CA GLY A 180 9.42 -8.70 -2.27
C GLY A 180 10.46 -7.68 -2.65
N THR A 181 10.03 -6.59 -3.27
CA THR A 181 10.93 -5.52 -3.71
C THR A 181 11.31 -4.59 -2.57
N ARG A 182 12.40 -3.83 -2.74
CA ARG A 182 12.91 -2.96 -1.67
C ARG A 182 11.88 -1.91 -1.22
N PRO A 183 11.15 -1.20 -2.10
CA PRO A 183 10.10 -0.28 -1.67
C PRO A 183 9.00 -0.96 -0.85
N GLU A 184 8.58 -2.17 -1.23
CA GLU A 184 7.54 -2.93 -0.53
C GLU A 184 7.98 -3.31 0.89
N ARG A 185 9.19 -3.85 1.04
CA ARG A 185 9.74 -4.21 2.36
C ARG A 185 9.86 -3.00 3.28
N ILE A 186 10.35 -1.88 2.76
CA ILE A 186 10.48 -0.64 3.54
C ILE A 186 9.10 -0.13 3.97
N HIS A 187 8.14 -0.07 3.06
CA HIS A 187 6.77 0.36 3.38
C HIS A 187 6.12 -0.56 4.42
N ALA A 188 6.25 -1.88 4.26
CA ALA A 188 5.75 -2.87 5.23
C ALA A 188 6.38 -2.72 6.62
N ALA A 189 7.69 -2.41 6.69
CA ALA A 189 8.37 -2.17 7.96
C ALA A 189 7.87 -0.89 8.66
N LEU A 190 7.68 0.21 7.91
CA LEU A 190 7.12 1.45 8.44
C LEU A 190 5.67 1.26 8.90
N LEU A 191 4.88 0.52 8.13
CA LEU A 191 3.51 0.15 8.46
C LEU A 191 3.45 -0.63 9.79
N ARG A 192 4.24 -1.70 9.90
CA ARG A 192 4.29 -2.52 11.11
C ARG A 192 4.69 -1.67 12.32
N TRP A 193 5.65 -0.78 12.15
CA TRP A 193 6.09 0.12 13.21
C TRP A 193 4.97 1.08 13.66
N ARG A 194 4.20 1.66 12.74
CA ARG A 194 3.02 2.44 13.09
C ARG A 194 1.96 1.62 13.80
N LEU A 195 1.76 0.37 13.39
CA LEU A 195 0.82 -0.54 14.04
C LEU A 195 1.25 -0.84 15.48
N GLN A 196 2.55 -1.03 15.74
CA GLN A 196 3.11 -1.16 17.10
C GLN A 196 2.80 0.07 17.96
N ARG A 197 2.99 1.27 17.40
CA ARG A 197 2.69 2.52 18.12
C ARG A 197 1.21 2.66 18.45
N ARG A 198 0.34 2.30 17.51
CA ARG A 198 -1.11 2.29 17.73
C ARG A 198 -1.50 1.33 18.85
N VAL A 199 -0.96 0.11 18.87
CA VAL A 199 -1.19 -0.86 19.96
C VAL A 199 -0.64 -0.36 21.30
N ALA A 200 0.45 0.40 21.28
CA ALA A 200 1.04 1.02 22.47
C ALA A 200 0.37 2.35 22.88
N ASN A 201 -0.69 2.79 22.20
CA ASN A 201 -1.34 4.10 22.39
C ASN A 201 -0.36 5.29 22.35
N GLN A 202 0.66 5.20 21.49
CA GLN A 202 1.69 6.23 21.33
C GLN A 202 1.36 7.14 20.14
N GLU A 203 0.54 8.15 20.37
CA GLU A 203 0.23 9.18 19.37
C GLU A 203 1.40 10.16 19.18
N GLY A 204 1.44 10.86 18.04
CA GLY A 204 2.38 11.96 17.80
C GLY A 204 3.55 11.66 16.85
N ALA A 205 4.47 12.62 16.76
CA ALA A 205 5.54 12.63 15.76
C ALA A 205 6.50 11.43 15.88
N THR A 206 6.88 10.88 14.74
CA THR A 206 7.79 9.75 14.64
C THR A 206 9.24 10.17 14.89
N PRO A 207 9.97 9.51 15.81
CA PRO A 207 11.41 9.70 15.93
C PRO A 207 12.11 9.26 14.63
N ARG A 208 12.77 10.21 13.94
CA ARG A 208 13.40 9.98 12.62
C ARG A 208 14.43 8.85 12.61
N TRP A 209 15.14 8.65 13.72
CA TRP A 209 16.14 7.59 13.86
C TRP A 209 15.52 6.17 13.87
N ARG A 210 14.30 6.01 14.39
CA ARG A 210 13.59 4.72 14.37
C ARG A 210 13.12 4.38 12.96
N ALA A 211 12.61 5.37 12.23
CA ALA A 211 12.29 5.22 10.82
C ALA A 211 13.54 4.82 10.02
N LEU A 212 14.67 5.49 10.24
CA LEU A 212 15.95 5.14 9.62
C LEU A 212 16.34 3.67 9.87
N TRP A 213 16.30 3.22 11.12
CA TRP A 213 16.69 1.85 11.47
C TRP A 213 15.74 0.80 10.89
N ALA A 214 14.42 1.03 10.96
CA ALA A 214 13.43 0.13 10.38
C ALA A 214 13.60 0.02 8.85
N SER A 215 13.81 1.15 8.18
CA SER A 215 14.05 1.18 6.73
C SER A 215 15.37 0.54 6.34
N TRP A 216 16.45 0.76 7.10
CA TRP A 216 17.75 0.12 6.86
C TRP A 216 17.65 -1.41 6.95
N GLN A 217 17.03 -1.94 8.00
CA GLN A 217 16.84 -3.39 8.17
C GLN A 217 16.02 -3.98 7.00
N ALA A 218 14.92 -3.31 6.64
CA ALA A 218 14.07 -3.75 5.55
C ALA A 218 14.76 -3.69 4.17
N ALA A 219 15.65 -2.72 3.97
CA ALA A 219 16.37 -2.55 2.71
C ALA A 219 17.44 -3.62 2.46
N ARG A 220 17.95 -4.25 3.52
CA ARG A 220 19.00 -5.29 3.50
C ARG A 220 18.50 -6.69 3.22
N GLY A 221 17.23 -6.97 3.57
CA GLY A 221 16.57 -8.23 3.27
C GLY A 221 16.48 -8.50 1.78
#